data_AF-A0A941PRR7-F1
#
_entry.id   AF-A0A941PRR7-F1
#
_cell.length_a   1.000
_cell.length_b   1.000
_cell.length_c   1.000
_cell.angle_alpha   90.00
_cell.angle_beta   90.00
_cell.angle_gamma   90.00
#
_symmetry.space_group_name_H-M   'P 1'
#
loop_
_entity.id
_entity.type
_entity.pdbx_description
1 polymer ?
#
loop_
_entity_poly.entity_id
_entity_poly.type
_entity_poly.pdbx_seq_one_letter_code
_entity_poly.pdbx_strand_id
1 'polypeptide(L)' 'ADGTPVRGATFRVDGGMPQHGHGLPTQPRVTRELAPGTYALDGMKFSMTGWWELKLAIDGPQGADRVTFNTVVNNPAAR' A
#
# COMPACT_ATOMS: atom_id res chain seq x y z
N ALA A 1 -2.79 -3.54 -22.17
CA ALA A 1 -1.88 -2.91 -21.22
C ALA A 1 -0.47 -3.26 -21.64
N ASP A 2 0.37 -2.25 -21.83
CA ASP A 2 1.55 -2.36 -22.71
C ASP A 2 2.82 -2.62 -21.88
N GLY A 3 2.66 -2.88 -20.58
CA GLY A 3 3.73 -3.10 -19.62
C GLY A 3 4.53 -1.84 -19.27
N THR A 4 4.11 -0.65 -19.74
CA THR A 4 4.84 0.59 -19.53
C THR A 4 4.64 1.12 -18.10
N PRO A 5 5.71 1.58 -17.42
CA PRO A 5 5.59 2.13 -16.07
C PRO A 5 4.77 3.42 -16.04
N VAL A 6 3.88 3.55 -15.06
CA VAL A 6 3.07 4.76 -14.85
C VAL A 6 3.86 5.76 -14.00
N ARG A 7 4.15 6.94 -14.55
CA ARG A 7 4.83 8.03 -13.84
C ARG A 7 3.85 9.06 -13.29
N GLY A 8 4.24 9.77 -12.23
CA GLY A 8 3.47 10.88 -11.67
C GLY A 8 2.08 10.49 -11.15
N ALA A 9 1.89 9.22 -10.76
CA ALA A 9 0.66 8.78 -10.14
C ALA A 9 0.53 9.33 -8.72
N THR A 10 -0.70 9.59 -8.30
CA THR A 10 -1.03 9.94 -6.91
C THR A 10 -1.84 8.83 -6.27
N PHE A 11 -1.72 8.71 -4.95
CA PHE A 11 -2.22 7.56 -4.21
C PHE A 11 -3.02 8.00 -2.99
N ARG A 12 -4.18 7.39 -2.80
CA ARG A 12 -4.83 7.29 -1.50
C ARG A 12 -4.61 5.90 -0.94
N VAL A 13 -4.14 5.85 0.30
CA VAL A 13 -3.80 4.62 1.00
C VAL A 13 -4.85 4.35 2.07
N ASP A 14 -5.40 3.15 2.04
CA ASP A 14 -6.31 2.61 3.05
C ASP A 14 -5.95 1.14 3.30
N GLY A 15 -6.58 0.50 4.27
CA GLY A 15 -6.28 -0.88 4.64
C GLY A 15 -6.54 -1.14 6.11
N GLY A 16 -6.00 -2.24 6.61
CA GLY A 16 -6.19 -2.65 7.98
C GLY A 16 -6.14 -4.16 8.16
N MET A 17 -6.66 -4.63 9.28
CA MET A 17 -6.81 -6.05 9.56
C MET A 17 -8.29 -6.43 9.41
N PRO A 18 -8.70 -7.11 8.33
CA PRO A 18 -10.11 -7.43 8.10
C PRO A 18 -10.73 -8.25 9.24
N GLN A 19 -9.97 -9.19 9.81
CA GLN A 19 -10.43 -10.03 10.92
C GLN A 19 -10.73 -9.24 12.21
N HIS A 20 -10.18 -8.04 12.37
CA HIS A 20 -10.37 -7.21 13.55
C HIS A 20 -11.27 -5.99 13.29
N GLY A 21 -11.73 -5.78 12.06
CA GLY A 21 -12.63 -4.67 11.72
C GLY A 21 -12.03 -3.28 11.95
N HIS A 22 -10.70 -3.17 12.01
CA HIS A 22 -9.99 -1.91 12.24
C HIS A 22 -9.13 -1.54 11.04
N GLY A 23 -9.12 -0.24 10.74
CA GLY A 23 -8.31 0.35 9.67
C GLY A 23 -6.84 0.47 10.02
N LEU A 24 -6.10 1.24 9.23
CA LEU A 24 -4.69 1.51 9.49
C LEU A 24 -4.50 2.31 10.79
N PRO A 25 -3.52 1.93 11.64
CA PRO A 25 -3.25 2.63 12.91
C PRO A 25 -2.47 3.94 12.73
N THR A 26 -2.04 4.23 11.51
CA THR A 26 -1.32 5.44 11.08
C THR A 26 -1.95 5.96 9.80
N GLN A 27 -1.46 7.10 9.30
CA GLN A 27 -1.85 7.64 8.00
C GLN A 27 -0.68 7.55 7.01
N PRO A 28 -0.40 6.34 6.48
CA PRO A 28 0.68 6.15 5.52
C PRO A 28 0.40 6.87 4.21
N ARG A 29 1.48 7.27 3.52
CA ARG A 29 1.41 8.08 2.30
C ARG A 29 2.50 7.66 1.33
N VAL A 30 2.19 7.74 0.04
CA VAL A 30 3.23 7.74 -0.99
C VAL A 30 3.88 9.11 -0.99
N THR A 31 5.21 9.16 -0.82
CA THR A 31 5.96 10.41 -0.62
C THR A 31 6.85 10.78 -1.80
N ARG A 32 7.28 9.79 -2.58
CA ARG A 32 8.19 9.98 -3.72
C ARG A 32 8.07 8.85 -4.74
N GLU A 33 8.28 9.18 -6.01
CA GLU A 33 8.60 8.21 -7.07
C GLU A 33 10.11 8.00 -7.04
N LEU A 34 10.55 6.74 -6.84
CA LEU A 34 11.96 6.36 -6.73
C LEU A 34 12.60 6.08 -8.09
N ALA A 35 11.80 5.53 -9.01
CA ALA A 35 12.14 5.18 -10.38
C ALA A 35 10.83 5.11 -11.19
N PRO A 36 10.85 5.08 -12.52
CA PRO A 36 9.64 5.02 -13.33
C PRO A 36 8.68 3.91 -12.87
N GLY A 37 7.49 4.28 -12.38
CA GLY A 37 6.48 3.34 -11.88
C GLY A 37 6.75 2.73 -10.50
N THR A 38 7.82 3.14 -9.82
CA THR A 38 8.18 2.66 -8.49
C THR A 38 8.02 3.78 -7.47
N TYR A 39 7.18 3.56 -6.47
CA TYR A 39 6.79 4.60 -5.50
C TYR A 39 7.13 4.16 -4.07
N ALA A 40 7.66 5.08 -3.26
CA ALA A 40 7.91 4.86 -1.84
C ALA A 40 6.66 5.20 -1.03
N LEU A 41 6.14 4.21 -0.31
CA LEU A 41 5.05 4.37 0.65
C LEU A 41 5.64 4.35 2.07
N ASP A 42 5.58 5.50 2.73
CA ASP A 42 6.14 5.71 4.06
C ASP A 42 5.03 5.73 5.13
N GLY A 43 5.41 5.42 6.38
CA GLY A 43 4.53 5.53 7.55
C GLY A 43 3.61 4.34 7.81
N MET A 44 3.82 3.21 7.13
CA MET A 44 3.13 1.96 7.45
C MET A 44 3.49 1.48 8.86
N LYS A 45 2.48 1.04 9.60
CA LYS A 45 2.64 0.38 10.90
C LYS A 45 1.76 -0.85 10.99
N PHE A 46 2.39 -2.00 11.12
CA PHE A 46 1.72 -3.26 11.45
C PHE A 46 1.78 -3.45 12.96
N SER A 47 0.66 -3.18 13.66
CA SER A 47 0.66 -3.18 15.13
C SER A 47 0.62 -4.59 15.73
N MET A 48 0.24 -5.60 14.93
CA MET A 48 0.12 -7.00 15.32
C MET A 48 0.46 -7.89 14.12
N THR A 49 0.86 -9.12 14.40
CA THR A 49 0.99 -10.16 13.39
C THR A 49 -0.37 -10.59 12.83
N GLY A 50 -0.35 -11.31 11.71
CA GLY A 50 -1.54 -11.82 11.05
C GLY A 50 -1.76 -11.19 9.68
N TRP A 51 -2.97 -11.37 9.15
CA TRP A 51 -3.35 -10.93 7.82
C TRP A 51 -3.73 -9.44 7.80
N TRP A 52 -3.15 -8.71 6.85
CA TRP A 52 -3.42 -7.31 6.56
C TRP A 52 -3.79 -7.11 5.09
N GLU A 53 -4.69 -6.15 4.86
CA GLU A 53 -5.01 -5.59 3.55
C GLU A 53 -4.35 -4.22 3.38
N LEU A 54 -3.77 -3.98 2.20
CA LEU A 54 -3.36 -2.66 1.73
C LEU A 54 -4.18 -2.32 0.49
N LYS A 55 -4.95 -1.24 0.56
CA LYS A 55 -5.83 -0.75 -0.50
C LYS A 55 -5.26 0.54 -1.05
N LEU A 56 -5.06 0.57 -2.37
CA LEU A 56 -4.60 1.75 -3.07
C LEU A 56 -5.67 2.20 -4.05
N ALA A 57 -6.09 3.46 -3.94
CA ALA A 57 -6.71 4.16 -5.05
C ALA A 57 -5.63 4.98 -5.74
N ILE A 58 -5.47 4.75 -7.04
CA ILE A 58 -4.38 5.26 -7.86
C ILE A 58 -4.99 6.18 -8.91
N ASP A 59 -4.54 7.43 -8.95
CA ASP A 59 -4.94 8.40 -9.96
C ASP A 59 -3.71 8.72 -10.82
N GLY A 60 -3.73 8.33 -12.10
CA GLY A 60 -2.63 8.51 -13.04
C GLY A 60 -3.05 9.12 -14.39
N PRO A 61 -2.11 9.40 -15.30
CA PRO A 61 -2.39 10.07 -16.58
C PRO A 61 -3.35 9.30 -17.50
N GLN A 62 -3.43 7.98 -17.33
CA GLN A 62 -4.29 7.09 -18.12
C GLN A 62 -5.67 6.87 -17.46
N GLY A 63 -5.91 7.46 -16.29
CA GLY A 63 -7.13 7.30 -15.52
C GLY A 63 -6.89 6.77 -14.11
N ALA A 64 -8.00 6.50 -13.43
CA ALA A 64 -8.03 5.99 -12.06
C ALA A 64 -8.06 4.46 -12.05
N ASP A 65 -7.42 3.87 -11.05
CA ASP A 65 -7.43 2.43 -10.79
C ASP A 65 -7.50 2.15 -9.27
N ARG A 66 -7.88 0.93 -8.91
CA ARG A 66 -7.91 0.44 -7.53
C ARG A 66 -7.33 -0.95 -7.43
N VAL A 67 -6.48 -1.16 -6.43
CA VAL A 67 -5.89 -2.46 -6.14
C VAL A 67 -5.88 -2.73 -4.63
N THR A 68 -6.09 -3.99 -4.27
CA THR A 68 -5.95 -4.50 -2.90
C THR A 68 -4.86 -5.56 -2.88
N PHE A 69 -3.87 -5.38 -2.01
CA PHE A 69 -2.85 -6.37 -1.71
C PHE A 69 -3.16 -7.02 -0.35
N ASN A 70 -2.89 -8.32 -0.27
CA ASN A 70 -2.95 -9.08 0.97
C ASN A 70 -1.53 -9.45 1.40
N THR A 71 -1.22 -9.25 2.68
CA THR A 71 0.06 -9.67 3.25
C THR A 71 -0.13 -10.30 4.62
N VAL A 72 0.72 -11.26 4.98
CA VAL A 72 0.76 -11.85 6.31
C VAL A 72 2.01 -11.35 7.01
N VAL A 73 1.81 -10.64 8.12
CA VAL A 73 2.89 -10.18 8.99
C VAL A 73 3.15 -11.29 10.01
N ASN A 74 4.29 -11.96 9.86
CA ASN A 74 4.73 -12.97 10.81
C ASN A 74 5.50 -12.34 11.97
N ASN A 75 5.64 -13.08 13.07
CA ASN A 75 6.58 -12.68 14.12
C ASN A 75 7.98 -12.55 13.51
N PRO A 76 8.78 -11.56 13.93
CA PRO A 76 10.18 -11.55 13.56
C PRO A 76 10.80 -12.88 13.99
N ALA A 77 11.68 -13.43 13.14
CA ALA A 77 12.45 -14.60 13.51
C ALA A 77 13.14 -14.34 14.85
N ALA A 78 13.12 -15.32 15.76
CA ALA A 78 13.95 -15.27 16.95
C ALA A 78 15.39 -15.01 16.51
N ARG A 79 16.01 -13.98 17.08
CA ARG A 79 17.42 -13.67 16.82
C ARG A 79 18.31 -14.77 17.36
#